data_AF-A0A2U1TH46-F1
#
_entry.id   AF-A0A2U1TH46-F1
#
_cell.length_a   1.000
_cell.length_b   1.000
_cell.length_c   1.000
_cell.angle_alpha   90.00
_cell.angle_beta   90.00
_cell.angle_gamma   90.00
#
_symmetry.space_group_name_H-M   'P 1'
#
loop_
_entity.id
_entity.type
_entity.pdbx_description
1 polymer ?
#
loop_
_entity_poly.entity_id
_entity_poly.type
_entity_poly.pdbx_seq_one_letter_code
_entity_poly.pdbx_strand_id
1 'polypeptide(L)'
;MTTAPQTMPGRRRYLVIGVILPILIALVGAIVALTWLPDLPDPVAIHWDSNGADGFGSVWIMILMPLAIVTVVTVASGLSLRGAPQRGGLTSTEKIIVVTRMFLSVLLTIGVIGSLAVQRGLSDAAAAPNIATPMIVGAIGGVLLAAVAWFILPRAVPADFDQETAVEPLDLAPTENVYWSRTVRISGGIVVVLALVVALTVGNAIATARGSSSGLPFALGLAVFVLLLSGGMSFWRVRADRRGFAVRGILGWPQVSIPANEVADVRVVRVNPTADFGGWGWRVAPGRRTGIILRAGEAIEVTRRNGKRLVVTVDDAETAARVMQTLVARSAA
;
A
#
# COMPACT_ATOMS: atom_id res chain seq x y z
N MET A 1 -3.66 -27.34 -24.41
CA MET A 1 -2.46 -26.56 -24.79
C MET A 1 -1.76 -26.10 -23.52
N THR A 2 -0.64 -26.70 -23.17
CA THR A 2 0.22 -26.26 -22.08
C THR A 2 1.13 -25.15 -22.62
N THR A 3 0.83 -23.91 -22.28
CA THR A 3 1.72 -22.78 -22.61
C THR A 3 3.04 -22.97 -21.88
N ALA A 4 4.13 -23.10 -22.64
CA ALA A 4 5.47 -23.16 -22.07
C ALA A 4 5.70 -21.93 -21.16
N PRO A 5 6.29 -22.09 -19.96
CA PRO A 5 6.52 -20.98 -19.06
C PRO A 5 7.46 -19.97 -19.74
N GLN A 6 6.91 -18.81 -20.13
CA GLN A 6 7.72 -17.75 -20.69
C GLN A 6 8.75 -17.30 -19.65
N THR A 7 10.03 -17.29 -20.04
CA THR A 7 11.11 -16.83 -19.16
C THR A 7 10.98 -15.32 -18.96
N MET A 8 10.55 -14.89 -17.78
CA MET A 8 10.45 -13.47 -17.44
C MET A 8 11.84 -12.80 -17.54
N PRO A 9 12.07 -11.87 -18.48
CA PRO A 9 13.33 -11.15 -18.58
C PRO A 9 13.64 -10.45 -17.25
N GLY A 10 14.85 -10.63 -16.74
CA GLY A 10 15.25 -9.99 -15.48
C GLY A 10 14.68 -10.63 -14.21
N ARG A 11 14.11 -11.85 -14.25
CA ARG A 11 13.69 -12.63 -13.06
C ARG A 11 14.76 -12.65 -11.96
N ARG A 12 16.03 -12.88 -12.32
CA ARG A 12 17.15 -12.84 -11.38
C ARG A 12 17.30 -11.46 -10.73
N ARG A 13 17.18 -10.37 -11.50
CA ARG A 13 17.24 -8.99 -10.96
C ARG A 13 16.09 -8.72 -10.00
N TYR A 14 14.87 -9.18 -10.30
CA TYR A 14 13.73 -9.06 -9.40
C TYR A 14 13.93 -9.81 -8.09
N LEU A 15 14.43 -11.05 -8.14
CA LEU A 15 14.71 -11.84 -6.93
C LEU A 15 15.81 -11.19 -6.09
N VAL A 16 16.91 -10.78 -6.72
CA VAL A 16 18.03 -10.16 -6.00
C VAL A 16 17.63 -8.82 -5.40
N ILE A 17 17.08 -7.91 -6.19
CA ILE A 17 16.78 -6.54 -5.76
C ILE A 17 15.52 -6.48 -4.90
N GLY A 18 14.49 -7.25 -5.25
CA GLY A 18 13.17 -7.16 -4.64
C GLY A 18 12.94 -8.08 -3.45
N VAL A 19 13.83 -9.05 -3.21
CA VAL A 19 13.67 -10.04 -2.14
C VAL A 19 14.96 -10.22 -1.35
N ILE A 20 16.06 -10.61 -2.00
CA ILE A 20 17.28 -11.00 -1.30
C ILE A 20 17.96 -9.78 -0.64
N LEU A 21 18.22 -8.72 -1.39
CA LEU A 21 18.96 -7.56 -0.90
C LEU A 21 18.27 -6.84 0.28
N PRO A 22 16.95 -6.55 0.25
CA PRO A 22 16.30 -5.91 1.40
C PRO A 22 16.39 -6.75 2.68
N ILE A 23 16.22 -8.07 2.57
CA ILE A 23 16.34 -8.99 3.73
C ILE A 23 17.79 -9.05 4.20
N LEU A 24 18.74 -9.16 3.28
CA LEU A 24 20.16 -9.22 3.60
C LEU A 24 20.64 -7.94 4.30
N ILE A 25 20.22 -6.76 3.84
CA ILE A 25 20.54 -5.48 4.49
C ILE A 25 20.02 -5.47 5.93
N ALA A 26 18.75 -5.87 6.15
CA ALA A 26 18.18 -5.94 7.49
C ALA A 26 18.88 -6.96 8.38
N LEU A 27 19.27 -8.12 7.82
CA LEU A 27 20.01 -9.16 8.54
C LEU A 27 21.42 -8.69 8.93
N VAL A 28 22.12 -8.02 8.02
CA VAL A 28 23.43 -7.43 8.30
C VAL A 28 23.30 -6.37 9.40
N GLY A 29 22.27 -5.53 9.35
CA GLY A 29 21.94 -4.60 10.42
C GLY A 29 21.78 -5.32 11.77
N ALA A 30 20.92 -6.34 11.82
CA ALA A 30 20.71 -7.12 13.04
C ALA A 30 22.02 -7.74 13.57
N ILE A 31 22.86 -8.31 12.70
CA ILE A 31 24.16 -8.86 13.09
C ILE A 31 25.08 -7.77 13.65
N VAL A 32 25.15 -6.60 13.01
CA VAL A 32 25.95 -5.46 13.51
C VAL A 32 25.47 -5.05 14.90
N ALA A 33 24.15 -4.91 15.12
CA ALA A 33 23.61 -4.59 16.43
C ALA A 33 23.98 -5.64 17.49
N LEU A 34 23.96 -6.94 17.14
CA LEU A 34 24.37 -8.01 18.05
C LEU A 34 25.83 -7.87 18.48
N THR A 35 26.72 -7.43 17.58
CA THR A 35 28.14 -7.20 17.94
C THR A 35 28.34 -6.03 18.91
N TRP A 36 27.36 -5.14 19.04
CA TRP A 36 27.42 -3.96 19.91
C TRP A 36 26.76 -4.18 21.27
N LEU A 37 26.12 -5.32 21.52
CA LEU A 37 25.46 -5.62 22.80
C LEU A 37 26.34 -5.34 24.03
N PRO A 38 27.65 -5.67 24.06
CA PRO A 38 28.48 -5.39 25.24
C PRO A 38 28.74 -3.90 25.50
N ASP A 39 28.62 -3.06 24.46
CA ASP A 39 28.92 -1.63 24.53
C ASP A 39 27.66 -0.79 24.78
N LEU A 40 26.48 -1.39 24.88
CA LEU A 40 25.21 -0.68 24.99
C LEU A 40 24.73 -0.63 26.45
N PRO A 41 24.11 0.49 26.89
CA PRO A 41 23.45 0.53 28.18
C PRO A 41 22.26 -0.45 28.22
N ASP A 42 21.96 -1.00 29.41
CA ASP A 42 20.76 -1.81 29.65
C ASP A 42 19.91 -1.15 30.74
N PRO A 43 18.74 -0.55 30.40
CA PRO A 43 18.09 -0.55 29.08
C PRO A 43 18.70 0.44 28.07
N VAL A 44 18.37 0.27 26.78
CA VAL A 44 18.69 1.25 25.72
C VAL A 44 17.55 2.26 25.54
N ALA A 45 17.86 3.45 25.03
CA ALA A 45 16.87 4.40 24.54
C ALA A 45 16.20 3.84 23.28
N ILE A 46 14.87 3.87 23.29
CA ILE A 46 14.01 3.38 22.21
C ILE A 46 13.04 4.42 21.67
N HIS A 47 12.94 5.57 22.34
CA HIS A 47 12.10 6.69 21.94
C HIS A 47 12.81 8.01 22.25
N TRP A 48 12.54 9.01 21.41
CA TRP A 48 13.08 10.37 21.52
C TRP A 48 11.96 11.38 21.31
N ASP A 49 11.90 12.40 22.17
CA ASP A 49 11.05 13.57 22.02
C ASP A 49 11.87 14.81 21.61
N SER A 50 11.28 16.00 21.73
CA SER A 50 11.98 17.26 21.45
C SER A 50 13.08 17.62 22.46
N ASN A 51 13.07 16.99 23.64
CA ASN A 51 13.99 17.27 24.76
C ASN A 51 15.11 16.23 24.89
N GLY A 52 14.96 15.05 24.28
CA GLY A 52 16.00 14.01 24.27
C GLY A 52 15.40 12.61 24.27
N ALA A 53 16.18 11.63 24.73
CA ALA A 53 15.67 10.28 24.95
C ALA A 53 14.72 10.27 26.15
N ASP A 54 13.48 9.86 25.92
CA ASP A 54 12.39 9.88 26.92
C ASP A 54 11.68 8.51 27.05
N GLY A 55 12.21 7.48 26.40
CA GLY A 55 11.71 6.12 26.53
C GLY A 55 12.80 5.08 26.39
N PHE A 56 12.80 4.11 27.32
CA PHE A 56 13.86 3.12 27.45
C PHE A 56 13.28 1.69 27.42
N GLY A 57 14.05 0.74 26.89
CA GLY A 57 13.63 -0.64 26.82
C GLY A 57 14.71 -1.61 26.34
N SER A 58 14.29 -2.83 26.07
CA SER A 58 15.20 -3.90 25.66
C SER A 58 15.75 -3.67 24.25
N VAL A 59 17.07 -3.79 24.09
CA VAL A 59 17.75 -3.74 22.78
C VAL A 59 17.19 -4.74 21.76
N TRP A 60 16.60 -5.86 22.21
CA TRP A 60 16.00 -6.85 21.33
C TRP A 60 14.86 -6.29 20.48
N ILE A 61 14.14 -5.27 20.95
CA ILE A 61 13.11 -4.64 20.11
C ILE A 61 13.73 -3.94 18.91
N MET A 62 14.88 -3.27 19.10
CA MET A 62 15.61 -2.59 18.03
C MET A 62 16.25 -3.56 17.03
N ILE A 63 16.52 -4.79 17.44
CA ILE A 63 17.08 -5.81 16.54
C ILE A 63 15.97 -6.55 15.79
N LEU A 64 14.98 -7.07 16.52
CA LEU A 64 13.98 -7.98 15.96
C LEU A 64 12.88 -7.26 15.18
N MET A 65 12.44 -6.07 15.61
CA MET A 65 11.33 -5.39 14.93
C MET A 65 11.68 -4.94 13.50
N PRO A 66 12.80 -4.25 13.24
CA PRO A 66 13.15 -3.86 11.87
C PRO A 66 13.28 -5.06 10.93
N LEU A 67 13.94 -6.12 11.41
CA LEU A 67 14.09 -7.37 10.67
C LEU A 67 12.72 -8.02 10.37
N ALA A 68 11.83 -8.06 11.35
CA ALA A 68 10.48 -8.59 11.19
C ALA A 68 9.67 -7.76 10.19
N ILE A 69 9.67 -6.41 10.30
CA ILE A 69 8.95 -5.52 9.39
C ILE A 69 9.44 -5.69 7.96
N VAL A 70 10.76 -5.66 7.74
CA VAL A 70 11.34 -5.82 6.39
C VAL A 70 10.99 -7.19 5.82
N THR A 71 11.08 -8.25 6.62
CA THR A 71 10.76 -9.62 6.19
C THR A 71 9.29 -9.75 5.84
N VAL A 72 8.38 -9.33 6.73
CA VAL A 72 6.92 -9.40 6.53
C VAL A 72 6.51 -8.59 5.30
N VAL A 73 6.98 -7.34 5.16
CA VAL A 73 6.65 -6.50 3.99
C VAL A 73 7.17 -7.13 2.71
N THR A 74 8.38 -7.66 2.70
CA THR A 74 8.99 -8.31 1.54
C THR A 74 8.22 -9.57 1.12
N VAL A 75 7.89 -10.43 2.08
CA VAL A 75 7.16 -11.69 1.83
C VAL A 75 5.72 -11.40 1.42
N ALA A 76 4.99 -10.60 2.19
CA ALA A 76 3.57 -10.31 1.96
C ALA A 76 3.35 -9.65 0.59
N SER A 77 4.19 -8.67 0.22
CA SER A 77 4.09 -8.03 -1.08
C SER A 77 4.68 -8.88 -2.22
N GLY A 78 5.46 -9.93 -1.94
CA GLY A 78 5.91 -10.90 -2.94
C GLY A 78 4.76 -11.71 -3.53
N LEU A 79 3.73 -12.01 -2.73
CA LEU A 79 2.50 -12.67 -3.19
C LEU A 79 1.79 -11.87 -4.29
N SER A 80 1.83 -10.55 -4.18
CA SER A 80 1.23 -9.60 -5.12
C SER A 80 1.90 -9.59 -6.50
N LEU A 81 3.09 -10.18 -6.64
CA LEU A 81 3.88 -10.19 -7.89
C LEU A 81 3.78 -11.52 -8.66
N ARG A 82 2.97 -12.47 -8.20
CA ARG A 82 2.88 -13.82 -8.79
C ARG A 82 2.40 -13.83 -10.25
N GLY A 83 1.63 -12.82 -10.66
CA GLY A 83 1.16 -12.68 -12.05
C GLY A 83 2.18 -12.04 -13.00
N ALA A 84 3.26 -11.45 -12.49
CA ALA A 84 4.21 -10.72 -13.31
C ALA A 84 4.94 -11.58 -14.37
N PRO A 85 5.31 -12.86 -14.08
CA PRO A 85 5.89 -13.73 -15.10
C PRO A 85 4.95 -14.00 -16.28
N GLN A 86 3.65 -14.14 -16.02
CA GLN A 86 2.64 -14.39 -17.07
C GLN A 86 2.47 -13.18 -17.98
N ARG A 87 2.63 -11.97 -17.43
CA ARG A 87 2.63 -10.69 -18.15
C ARG A 87 3.96 -10.34 -18.82
N GLY A 88 5.00 -11.15 -18.66
CA GLY A 88 6.33 -10.88 -19.19
C GLY A 88 7.13 -9.78 -18.46
N GLY A 89 6.63 -9.25 -17.34
CA GLY A 89 7.28 -8.14 -16.64
C GLY A 89 6.48 -7.58 -15.46
N LEU A 90 7.13 -6.70 -14.67
CA LEU A 90 6.43 -5.90 -13.66
C LEU A 90 5.75 -4.69 -14.29
N THR A 91 4.57 -4.34 -13.81
CA THR A 91 3.98 -3.02 -14.14
C THR A 91 4.74 -1.89 -13.43
N SER A 92 4.45 -0.64 -13.79
CA SER A 92 5.06 0.52 -13.13
C SER A 92 4.77 0.53 -11.63
N THR A 93 3.55 0.18 -11.23
CA THR A 93 3.13 0.21 -9.84
C THR A 93 3.71 -0.96 -9.03
N GLU A 94 3.86 -2.14 -9.64
CA GLU A 94 4.59 -3.26 -9.04
C GLU A 94 6.08 -2.97 -8.87
N LYS A 95 6.67 -2.28 -9.85
CA LYS A 95 8.07 -1.84 -9.78
C LYS A 95 8.27 -0.85 -8.62
N ILE A 96 7.30 0.05 -8.38
CA ILE A 96 7.29 0.92 -7.19
C ILE A 96 7.26 0.07 -5.91
N ILE A 97 6.37 -0.93 -5.81
CA ILE A 97 6.31 -1.83 -4.64
C ILE A 97 7.67 -2.48 -4.38
N VAL A 98 8.35 -2.96 -5.44
CA VAL A 98 9.67 -3.60 -5.32
C VAL A 98 10.72 -2.65 -4.77
N VAL A 99 10.85 -1.44 -5.32
CA VAL A 99 11.88 -0.48 -4.87
C VAL A 99 11.58 0.12 -3.49
N THR A 100 10.31 0.22 -3.11
CA THR A 100 9.92 0.65 -1.75
C THR A 100 10.42 -0.30 -0.67
N ARG A 101 10.54 -1.62 -0.94
CA ARG A 101 11.15 -2.57 0.00
C ARG A 101 12.61 -2.23 0.28
N MET A 102 13.33 -1.80 -0.75
CA MET A 102 14.72 -1.37 -0.63
C MET A 102 14.84 -0.13 0.24
N PHE A 103 14.02 0.89 -0.07
CA PHE A 103 13.93 2.12 0.72
C PHE A 103 13.66 1.80 2.19
N LEU A 104 12.62 1.01 2.48
CA LEU A 104 12.23 0.67 3.85
C LEU A 104 13.35 -0.10 4.58
N SER A 105 13.99 -1.07 3.92
CA SER A 105 15.08 -1.83 4.52
C SER A 105 16.27 -0.94 4.89
N VAL A 106 16.70 -0.05 3.99
CA VAL A 106 17.82 0.87 4.24
C VAL A 106 17.46 1.89 5.32
N LEU A 107 16.28 2.50 5.25
CA LEU A 107 15.81 3.47 6.24
C LEU A 107 15.81 2.85 7.64
N LEU A 108 15.17 1.68 7.79
CA LEU A 108 15.07 1.01 9.09
C LEU A 108 16.44 0.52 9.58
N THR A 109 17.26 -0.04 8.69
CA THR A 109 18.59 -0.54 9.06
C THR A 109 19.50 0.59 9.49
N ILE A 110 19.70 1.61 8.64
CA ILE A 110 20.60 2.73 8.97
C ILE A 110 20.04 3.55 10.14
N GLY A 111 18.74 3.78 10.16
CA GLY A 111 18.09 4.53 11.23
C GLY A 111 18.27 3.87 12.58
N VAL A 112 17.96 2.57 12.68
CA VAL A 112 18.01 1.84 13.97
C VAL A 112 19.44 1.49 14.36
N ILE A 113 20.30 1.12 13.42
CA ILE A 113 21.72 0.92 13.73
C ILE A 113 22.37 2.24 14.12
N GLY A 114 22.05 3.33 13.43
CA GLY A 114 22.54 4.65 13.80
C GLY A 114 22.04 5.10 15.18
N SER A 115 20.80 4.78 15.57
CA SER A 115 20.29 5.09 16.90
C SER A 115 20.94 4.25 18.00
N LEU A 116 21.34 3.01 17.73
CA LEU A 116 22.16 2.21 18.66
C LEU A 116 23.61 2.72 18.70
N ALA A 117 24.17 3.12 17.56
CA ALA A 117 25.56 3.58 17.47
C ALA A 117 25.84 4.78 18.38
N VAL A 118 24.91 5.74 18.46
CA VAL A 118 25.05 6.92 19.32
C VAL A 118 24.90 6.62 20.82
N GLN A 119 24.46 5.41 21.18
CA GLN A 119 24.31 4.98 22.57
C GLN A 119 25.50 4.17 23.07
N ARG A 120 26.43 3.80 22.19
CA ARG A 120 27.57 2.97 22.56
C ARG A 120 28.50 3.68 23.54
N GLY A 121 28.95 2.96 24.55
CA GLY A 121 29.83 3.45 25.61
C GLY A 121 29.14 4.36 26.63
N LEU A 122 27.83 4.58 26.51
CA LEU A 122 27.06 5.29 27.52
C LEU A 122 26.77 4.35 28.69
N SER A 123 26.98 4.84 29.92
CA SER A 123 26.56 4.15 31.14
C SER A 123 25.05 4.30 31.41
N ASP A 124 24.43 5.34 30.85
CA ASP A 124 23.01 5.66 31.00
C ASP A 124 22.42 6.05 29.64
N ALA A 125 21.34 5.37 29.26
CA ALA A 125 20.64 5.64 28.02
C ALA A 125 19.96 7.01 27.98
N ALA A 126 19.68 7.65 29.13
CA ALA A 126 19.12 9.01 29.15
C ALA A 126 20.08 10.06 28.56
N ALA A 127 21.37 9.76 28.52
CA ALA A 127 22.37 10.60 27.87
C ALA A 127 22.43 10.41 26.33
N ALA A 128 21.58 9.55 25.76
CA ALA A 128 21.58 9.27 24.34
C ALA A 128 21.34 10.56 23.51
N PRO A 129 22.26 10.88 22.57
CA PRO A 129 22.08 12.02 21.67
C PRO A 129 20.85 11.89 20.77
N ASN A 130 20.52 12.99 20.09
CA ASN A 130 19.48 12.98 19.06
C ASN A 130 19.83 12.03 17.90
N ILE A 131 18.79 11.49 17.27
CA ILE A 131 18.90 10.50 16.19
C ILE A 131 18.53 11.08 14.81
N ALA A 132 18.50 12.41 14.67
CA ALA A 132 18.08 13.05 13.42
C ALA A 132 19.01 12.69 12.25
N THR A 133 20.33 12.77 12.48
CA THR A 133 21.35 12.45 11.47
C THR A 133 21.21 11.02 10.91
N PRO A 134 21.21 9.94 11.72
CA PRO A 134 21.05 8.60 11.17
C PRO A 134 19.69 8.38 10.47
N MET A 135 18.62 9.03 10.92
CA MET A 135 17.33 8.98 10.23
C MET A 135 17.37 9.64 8.86
N ILE A 136 17.98 10.83 8.76
CA ILE A 136 18.15 11.55 7.48
C ILE A 136 19.06 10.76 6.53
N VAL A 137 20.19 10.23 7.02
CA VAL A 137 21.11 9.41 6.22
C VAL A 137 20.41 8.13 5.74
N GLY A 138 19.63 7.47 6.59
CA GLY A 138 18.84 6.30 6.21
C GLY A 138 17.78 6.62 5.16
N ALA A 139 17.07 7.75 5.31
CA ALA A 139 16.07 8.19 4.34
C ALA A 139 16.70 8.53 2.98
N ILE A 140 17.76 9.34 2.97
CA ILE A 140 18.47 9.71 1.74
C ILE A 140 19.08 8.48 1.08
N GLY A 141 19.81 7.66 1.84
CA GLY A 141 20.42 6.42 1.34
C GLY A 141 19.37 5.46 0.78
N GLY A 142 18.22 5.33 1.46
CA GLY A 142 17.11 4.52 0.98
C GLY A 142 16.53 5.04 -0.34
N VAL A 143 16.33 6.36 -0.47
CA VAL A 143 15.82 6.96 -1.71
C VAL A 143 16.82 6.76 -2.86
N LEU A 144 18.11 7.00 -2.61
CA LEU A 144 19.16 6.80 -3.60
C LEU A 144 19.23 5.34 -4.06
N LEU A 145 19.23 4.38 -3.13
CA LEU A 145 19.31 2.96 -3.49
C LEU A 145 18.02 2.46 -4.17
N ALA A 146 16.84 2.97 -3.76
CA ALA A 146 15.58 2.69 -4.45
C ALA A 146 15.56 3.26 -5.88
N ALA A 147 16.13 4.46 -6.09
CA ALA A 147 16.27 5.06 -7.41
C ALA A 147 17.23 4.24 -8.30
N VAL A 148 18.38 3.84 -7.76
CA VAL A 148 19.33 2.95 -8.48
C VAL A 148 18.64 1.61 -8.83
N ALA A 149 17.94 1.00 -7.87
CA ALA A 149 17.16 -0.22 -8.09
C ALA A 149 16.11 -0.03 -9.20
N TRP A 150 15.42 1.11 -9.24
CA TRP A 150 14.45 1.43 -10.28
C TRP A 150 15.08 1.38 -11.68
N PHE A 151 16.26 1.97 -11.87
CA PHE A 151 16.90 1.99 -13.18
C PHE A 151 17.56 0.66 -13.58
N ILE A 152 18.00 -0.16 -12.62
CA ILE A 152 18.57 -1.50 -12.89
C ILE A 152 17.47 -2.52 -13.28
N LEU A 153 16.30 -2.38 -12.66
CA LEU A 153 15.14 -3.23 -12.96
C LEU A 153 14.66 -3.00 -14.40
N PRO A 154 14.22 -4.06 -15.12
CA PRO A 154 13.68 -3.93 -16.47
C PRO A 154 12.60 -2.85 -16.59
N ARG A 155 12.40 -2.35 -17.81
CA ARG A 155 11.31 -1.40 -18.11
C ARG A 155 9.98 -2.04 -17.72
N ALA A 156 9.10 -1.22 -17.17
CA ALA A 156 7.78 -1.66 -16.79
C ALA A 156 6.96 -2.03 -18.03
N VAL A 157 6.15 -3.09 -17.92
CA VAL A 157 5.15 -3.42 -18.93
C VAL A 157 3.88 -2.61 -18.70
N PRO A 158 3.06 -2.37 -19.75
CA PRO A 158 1.74 -1.76 -19.60
C PRO A 158 0.87 -2.52 -18.59
N ALA A 159 0.05 -1.77 -17.87
CA ALA A 159 -1.00 -2.31 -17.02
C ALA A 159 -2.32 -2.17 -17.78
N ASP A 160 -2.55 -3.13 -18.68
CA ASP A 160 -3.77 -3.27 -19.46
C ASP A 160 -4.70 -4.25 -18.74
N PHE A 161 -6.00 -4.03 -18.83
CA PHE A 161 -6.96 -4.95 -18.22
C PHE A 161 -7.00 -6.24 -19.03
N ASP A 162 -6.97 -7.38 -18.34
CA ASP A 162 -7.00 -8.69 -18.98
C ASP A 162 -8.28 -8.89 -19.83
N GLN A 163 -9.36 -8.20 -19.46
CA GLN A 163 -10.65 -8.21 -20.15
C GLN A 163 -11.25 -6.81 -20.09
N GLU A 164 -11.62 -6.26 -21.25
CA GLU A 164 -12.44 -5.06 -21.38
C GLU A 164 -13.68 -5.43 -22.21
N THR A 165 -14.85 -5.32 -21.62
CA THR A 165 -16.12 -5.62 -22.29
C THR A 165 -16.95 -4.35 -22.40
N ALA A 166 -17.24 -3.97 -23.64
CA ALA A 166 -18.28 -2.99 -23.91
C ALA A 166 -19.64 -3.62 -23.58
N VAL A 167 -20.47 -2.84 -22.92
CA VAL A 167 -21.75 -3.31 -22.41
C VAL A 167 -22.87 -2.73 -23.28
N GLU A 168 -24.01 -3.40 -23.40
CA GLU A 168 -25.18 -2.82 -24.07
C GLU A 168 -26.13 -2.14 -23.07
N PRO A 169 -26.75 -1.00 -23.44
CA PRO A 169 -27.78 -0.38 -22.61
C PRO A 169 -28.92 -1.35 -22.29
N LEU A 170 -29.54 -1.19 -21.11
CA LEU A 170 -30.84 -1.76 -20.81
C LEU A 170 -31.91 -1.17 -21.72
N ASP A 171 -32.77 -2.03 -22.25
CA ASP A 171 -34.02 -1.64 -22.90
C ASP A 171 -35.02 -1.22 -21.81
N LEU A 172 -35.38 0.06 -21.80
CA LEU A 172 -36.23 0.67 -20.78
C LEU A 172 -37.28 1.55 -21.45
N ALA A 173 -38.54 1.44 -21.02
CA ALA A 173 -39.61 2.30 -21.49
C ALA A 173 -39.37 3.77 -21.10
N PRO A 174 -39.92 4.76 -21.83
CA PRO A 174 -39.59 6.18 -21.63
C PRO A 174 -39.81 6.70 -20.20
N THR A 175 -40.79 6.16 -19.48
CA THR A 175 -41.13 6.56 -18.11
C THR A 175 -40.38 5.78 -17.04
N GLU A 176 -39.69 4.70 -17.41
CA GLU A 176 -39.02 3.83 -16.45
C GLU A 176 -37.80 4.50 -15.81
N ASN A 177 -37.59 4.15 -14.55
CA ASN A 177 -36.53 4.64 -13.70
C ASN A 177 -35.61 3.48 -13.36
N VAL A 178 -34.30 3.65 -13.55
CA VAL A 178 -33.32 2.64 -13.19
C VAL A 178 -32.41 3.12 -12.08
N TYR A 179 -32.14 2.23 -11.14
CA TYR A 179 -31.31 2.47 -9.98
C TYR A 179 -30.51 1.22 -9.67
N TRP A 180 -29.20 1.39 -9.45
CA TRP A 180 -28.34 0.32 -8.98
C TRP A 180 -27.46 0.81 -7.83
N SER A 181 -27.24 -0.04 -6.83
CA SER A 181 -26.33 0.24 -5.73
C SER A 181 -25.80 -1.04 -5.11
N ARG A 182 -24.51 -1.02 -4.75
CA ARG A 182 -23.88 -2.06 -3.95
C ARG A 182 -22.95 -1.48 -2.89
N THR A 183 -22.78 -2.24 -1.81
CA THR A 183 -21.74 -1.98 -0.82
C THR A 183 -20.58 -2.93 -1.08
N VAL A 184 -19.39 -2.40 -1.25
CA VAL A 184 -18.16 -3.14 -1.48
C VAL A 184 -17.30 -3.09 -0.21
N ARG A 185 -16.63 -4.22 0.05
CA ARG A 185 -15.77 -4.41 1.22
C ARG A 185 -14.36 -4.75 0.77
N ILE A 186 -13.38 -4.35 1.57
CA ILE A 186 -11.98 -4.76 1.35
C ILE A 186 -11.82 -6.28 1.50
N SER A 187 -10.93 -6.89 0.72
CA SER A 187 -10.75 -8.34 0.75
C SER A 187 -10.20 -8.83 2.11
N GLY A 188 -10.65 -10.03 2.55
CA GLY A 188 -10.28 -10.58 3.86
C GLY A 188 -8.77 -10.75 4.08
N GLY A 189 -8.02 -11.09 3.03
CA GLY A 189 -6.56 -11.20 3.13
C GLY A 189 -5.88 -9.88 3.51
N ILE A 190 -6.40 -8.74 3.02
CA ILE A 190 -5.88 -7.42 3.40
C ILE A 190 -6.28 -7.07 4.82
N VAL A 191 -7.49 -7.45 5.25
CA VAL A 191 -7.92 -7.27 6.65
C VAL A 191 -6.94 -7.96 7.59
N VAL A 192 -6.48 -9.18 7.26
CA VAL A 192 -5.46 -9.89 8.05
C VAL A 192 -4.13 -9.13 8.07
N VAL A 193 -3.67 -8.62 6.93
CA VAL A 193 -2.42 -7.83 6.85
C VAL A 193 -2.53 -6.54 7.66
N LEU A 194 -3.64 -5.80 7.53
CA LEU A 194 -3.90 -4.59 8.30
C LEU A 194 -3.98 -4.90 9.80
N ALA A 195 -4.65 -5.98 10.18
CA ALA A 195 -4.73 -6.43 11.57
C ALA A 195 -3.35 -6.78 12.13
N LEU A 196 -2.48 -7.43 11.35
CA LEU A 196 -1.11 -7.72 11.76
C LEU A 196 -0.28 -6.44 11.94
N VAL A 197 -0.39 -5.48 11.00
CA VAL A 197 0.29 -4.18 11.11
C VAL A 197 -0.19 -3.42 12.34
N VAL A 198 -1.50 -3.41 12.60
CA VAL A 198 -2.07 -2.82 13.81
C VAL A 198 -1.55 -3.54 15.05
N ALA A 199 -1.55 -4.87 15.08
CA ALA A 199 -1.07 -5.66 16.20
C ALA A 199 0.41 -5.38 16.50
N LEU A 200 1.26 -5.28 15.47
CA LEU A 200 2.67 -4.90 15.63
C LEU A 200 2.82 -3.46 16.15
N THR A 201 2.02 -2.52 15.62
CA THR A 201 2.03 -1.11 16.05
C THR A 201 1.58 -0.98 17.51
N VAL A 202 0.52 -1.68 17.89
CA VAL A 202 0.00 -1.72 19.27
C VAL A 202 0.97 -2.43 20.20
N GLY A 203 1.57 -3.54 19.76
CA GLY A 203 2.61 -4.24 20.52
C GLY A 203 3.80 -3.31 20.80
N ASN A 204 4.23 -2.54 19.80
CA ASN A 204 5.25 -1.51 19.96
C ASN A 204 4.80 -0.41 20.92
N ALA A 205 3.56 0.09 20.77
CA ALA A 205 2.99 1.09 21.67
C ALA A 205 3.01 0.64 23.14
N ILE A 206 2.57 -0.59 23.42
CA ILE A 206 2.57 -1.19 24.76
C ILE A 206 4.00 -1.35 25.29
N ALA A 207 4.93 -1.76 24.44
CA ALA A 207 6.33 -1.87 24.82
C ALA A 207 6.93 -0.51 25.22
N THR A 208 6.71 0.54 24.41
CA THR A 208 7.18 1.90 24.70
C THR A 208 6.50 2.51 25.92
N ALA A 209 5.21 2.23 26.13
CA ALA A 209 4.42 2.74 27.26
C ALA A 209 4.90 2.27 28.63
N ARG A 210 5.56 1.10 28.71
CA ARG A 210 6.14 0.61 29.95
C ARG A 210 7.41 1.37 30.35
N GLY A 211 8.00 2.15 29.44
CA GLY A 211 9.27 2.86 29.64
C GLY A 211 9.23 4.37 29.43
N SER A 212 8.05 4.98 29.16
CA SER A 212 7.88 6.41 28.88
C SER A 212 6.47 6.90 29.25
N SER A 213 6.35 8.05 29.91
CA SER A 213 5.06 8.68 30.25
C SER A 213 4.41 9.46 29.09
N SER A 214 5.20 9.88 28.09
CA SER A 214 4.82 10.66 26.90
C SER A 214 4.58 9.81 25.65
N GLY A 215 5.24 8.64 25.54
CA GLY A 215 5.14 7.78 24.34
C GLY A 215 3.81 7.03 24.20
N LEU A 216 3.13 6.72 25.30
CA LEU A 216 1.88 5.96 25.29
C LEU A 216 0.72 6.70 24.58
N PRO A 217 0.42 7.98 24.90
CA PRO A 217 -0.62 8.72 24.20
C PRO A 217 -0.38 8.82 22.68
N PHE A 218 0.86 9.06 22.26
CA PHE A 218 1.20 9.12 20.84
C PHE A 218 1.00 7.77 20.15
N ALA A 219 1.51 6.70 20.75
CA ALA A 219 1.43 5.37 20.15
C ALA A 219 -0.01 4.80 20.14
N LEU A 220 -0.80 5.07 21.18
CA LEU A 220 -2.25 4.79 21.18
C LEU A 220 -2.99 5.66 20.15
N GLY A 221 -2.67 6.95 20.07
CA GLY A 221 -3.22 7.86 19.08
C GLY A 221 -2.96 7.36 17.66
N LEU A 222 -1.73 6.90 17.37
CA LEU A 222 -1.36 6.30 16.10
C LEU A 222 -2.12 4.99 15.85
N ALA A 223 -2.21 4.09 16.84
CA ALA A 223 -2.95 2.84 16.70
C ALA A 223 -4.43 3.06 16.42
N VAL A 224 -5.08 3.96 17.18
CA VAL A 224 -6.48 4.37 16.97
C VAL A 224 -6.64 5.02 15.61
N PHE A 225 -5.72 5.91 15.21
CA PHE A 225 -5.74 6.54 13.89
C PHE A 225 -5.66 5.50 12.76
N VAL A 226 -4.74 4.54 12.85
CA VAL A 226 -4.61 3.45 11.86
C VAL A 226 -5.87 2.58 11.84
N LEU A 227 -6.45 2.27 13.00
CA LEU A 227 -7.70 1.51 13.10
C LEU A 227 -8.87 2.25 12.47
N LEU A 228 -9.04 3.54 12.78
CA LEU A 228 -10.10 4.39 12.23
C LEU A 228 -9.96 4.55 10.72
N LEU A 229 -8.74 4.81 10.22
CA LEU A 229 -8.47 4.87 8.79
C LEU A 229 -8.78 3.54 8.10
N SER A 230 -8.31 2.43 8.67
CA SER A 230 -8.52 1.09 8.12
C SER A 230 -10.01 0.75 8.07
N GLY A 231 -10.74 0.96 9.16
CA GLY A 231 -12.19 0.72 9.21
C GLY A 231 -12.98 1.63 8.29
N GLY A 232 -12.69 2.94 8.31
CA GLY A 232 -13.37 3.95 7.50
C GLY A 232 -13.18 3.76 5.99
N MET A 233 -12.02 3.27 5.57
CA MET A 233 -11.72 2.99 4.16
C MET A 233 -12.09 1.58 3.70
N SER A 234 -12.55 0.71 4.61
CA SER A 234 -12.88 -0.70 4.28
C SER A 234 -14.23 -0.88 3.59
N PHE A 235 -15.13 0.10 3.68
CA PHE A 235 -16.51 0.00 3.19
C PHE A 235 -16.88 1.17 2.30
N TRP A 236 -17.33 0.85 1.09
CA TRP A 236 -17.73 1.83 0.09
C TRP A 236 -19.08 1.49 -0.48
N ARG A 237 -19.95 2.49 -0.61
CA ARG A 237 -21.20 2.39 -1.34
C ARG A 237 -21.00 2.93 -2.75
N VAL A 238 -21.29 2.10 -3.73
CA VAL A 238 -21.29 2.43 -5.16
C VAL A 238 -22.74 2.54 -5.61
N ARG A 239 -23.08 3.59 -6.35
CA ARG A 239 -24.41 3.87 -6.85
C ARG A 239 -24.35 4.35 -8.30
N ALA A 240 -25.29 3.87 -9.11
CA ALA A 240 -25.59 4.38 -10.44
C ALA A 240 -27.07 4.77 -10.49
N ASP A 241 -27.36 6.03 -10.80
CA ASP A 241 -28.71 6.58 -10.89
C ASP A 241 -28.80 7.73 -11.91
N ARG A 242 -29.98 8.34 -12.07
CA ARG A 242 -30.18 9.50 -12.96
C ARG A 242 -29.22 10.67 -12.74
N ARG A 243 -28.63 10.84 -11.55
CA ARG A 243 -27.64 11.89 -11.27
C ARG A 243 -26.26 11.50 -11.79
N GLY A 244 -25.98 10.20 -11.95
CA GLY A 244 -24.78 9.65 -12.54
C GLY A 244 -24.19 8.52 -11.71
N PHE A 245 -22.86 8.40 -11.75
CA PHE A 245 -22.12 7.38 -11.03
C PHE A 245 -21.48 7.98 -9.77
N ALA A 246 -21.78 7.41 -8.60
CA ALA A 246 -21.27 7.89 -7.32
C ALA A 246 -20.66 6.77 -6.48
N VAL A 247 -19.56 7.08 -5.82
CA VAL A 247 -18.83 6.18 -4.93
C VAL A 247 -18.55 6.94 -3.64
N ARG A 248 -19.01 6.42 -2.50
CA ARG A 248 -18.95 7.12 -1.22
C ARG A 248 -18.50 6.15 -0.13
N GLY A 249 -17.54 6.56 0.70
CA GLY A 249 -17.17 5.84 1.92
C GLY A 249 -18.38 5.73 2.86
N ILE A 250 -18.44 4.69 3.69
CA ILE A 250 -19.62 4.44 4.51
C ILE A 250 -19.91 5.54 5.54
N LEU A 251 -18.87 6.24 6.01
CA LEU A 251 -18.96 7.42 6.88
C LEU A 251 -19.35 8.70 6.12
N GLY A 252 -19.55 8.58 4.82
CA GLY A 252 -19.98 9.65 3.95
C GLY A 252 -18.87 10.46 3.28
N TRP A 253 -17.63 10.23 3.71
CA TRP A 253 -16.43 10.73 3.09
C TRP A 253 -15.37 9.61 3.13
N PRO A 254 -14.50 9.47 2.12
CA PRO A 254 -14.41 10.26 0.89
C PRO A 254 -15.52 9.95 -0.12
N GLN A 255 -15.79 10.87 -1.06
CA GLN A 255 -16.81 10.69 -2.11
C GLN A 255 -16.31 11.16 -3.48
N VAL A 256 -16.63 10.38 -4.52
CA VAL A 256 -16.51 10.74 -5.93
C VAL A 256 -17.88 10.65 -6.58
N SER A 257 -18.23 11.65 -7.39
CA SER A 257 -19.41 11.61 -8.25
C SER A 257 -19.02 12.00 -9.68
N ILE A 258 -19.62 11.33 -10.65
CA ILE A 258 -19.50 11.60 -12.08
C ILE A 258 -20.92 11.78 -12.61
N PRO A 259 -21.32 13.03 -12.94
CA PRO A 259 -22.60 13.29 -13.58
C PRO A 259 -22.75 12.50 -14.89
N ALA A 260 -23.98 12.04 -15.21
CA ALA A 260 -24.22 11.24 -16.42
C ALA A 260 -23.79 11.97 -17.71
N ASN A 261 -23.98 13.29 -17.78
CA ASN A 261 -23.57 14.12 -18.92
C ASN A 261 -22.04 14.31 -19.06
N GLU A 262 -21.26 14.01 -18.01
CA GLU A 262 -19.79 14.02 -18.06
C GLU A 262 -19.20 12.68 -18.52
N VAL A 263 -20.00 11.63 -18.59
CA VAL A 263 -19.54 10.30 -19.00
C VAL A 263 -19.38 10.27 -20.51
N ALA A 264 -18.27 9.69 -20.96
CA ALA A 264 -17.96 9.46 -22.37
C ALA A 264 -18.05 7.97 -22.73
N ASP A 265 -17.62 7.09 -21.82
CA ASP A 265 -17.61 5.65 -22.06
C ASP A 265 -17.70 4.88 -20.72
N VAL A 266 -18.29 3.69 -20.76
CA VAL A 266 -18.47 2.81 -19.61
C VAL A 266 -18.17 1.36 -20.01
N ARG A 267 -17.22 0.74 -19.32
CA ARG A 267 -16.76 -0.64 -19.58
C ARG A 267 -16.76 -1.48 -18.32
N VAL A 268 -16.88 -2.79 -18.51
CA VAL A 268 -16.55 -3.78 -17.48
C VAL A 268 -15.12 -4.21 -17.69
N VAL A 269 -14.34 -4.16 -16.62
CA VAL A 269 -12.92 -4.53 -16.64
C VAL A 269 -12.60 -5.49 -15.52
N ARG A 270 -11.56 -6.32 -15.69
CA ARG A 270 -11.05 -7.18 -14.63
C ARG A 270 -9.76 -6.60 -14.05
N VAL A 271 -9.78 -6.25 -12.76
CA VAL A 271 -8.69 -5.58 -12.07
C VAL A 271 -7.84 -6.56 -11.29
N ASN A 272 -6.53 -6.45 -11.50
CA ASN A 272 -5.50 -6.91 -10.57
C ASN A 272 -5.03 -5.73 -9.70
N PRO A 273 -5.33 -5.71 -8.38
CA PRO A 273 -5.08 -4.54 -7.54
C PRO A 273 -3.63 -4.06 -7.52
N THR A 274 -2.68 -5.00 -7.54
CA THR A 274 -1.26 -4.69 -7.40
C THR A 274 -0.62 -4.38 -8.74
N ALA A 275 -0.98 -5.11 -9.79
CA ALA A 275 -0.51 -4.83 -11.15
C ALA A 275 -1.03 -3.47 -11.64
N ASP A 276 -2.32 -3.20 -11.47
CA ASP A 276 -2.96 -2.06 -12.12
C ASP A 276 -2.84 -0.77 -11.29
N PHE A 277 -3.00 -0.89 -9.97
CA PHE A 277 -3.09 0.25 -9.05
C PHE A 277 -2.09 0.22 -7.89
N GLY A 278 -1.21 -0.80 -7.85
CA GLY A 278 -0.18 -0.93 -6.83
C GLY A 278 -0.69 -1.26 -5.45
N GLY A 279 -1.93 -1.71 -5.30
CA GLY A 279 -2.53 -2.05 -4.02
C GLY A 279 -4.00 -1.71 -3.94
N TRP A 280 -4.50 -1.68 -2.72
CA TRP A 280 -5.92 -1.52 -2.41
C TRP A 280 -6.22 -0.15 -1.81
N GLY A 281 -7.50 0.21 -1.82
CA GLY A 281 -8.04 1.49 -1.38
C GLY A 281 -8.20 2.47 -2.54
N TRP A 282 -8.15 3.76 -2.23
CA TRP A 282 -8.14 4.82 -3.22
C TRP A 282 -6.73 5.00 -3.79
N ARG A 283 -6.59 4.85 -5.11
CA ARG A 283 -5.29 4.83 -5.80
C ARG A 283 -5.32 5.75 -7.01
N VAL A 284 -4.19 6.39 -7.29
CA VAL A 284 -3.94 7.09 -8.55
C VAL A 284 -2.91 6.27 -9.31
N ALA A 285 -3.26 5.87 -10.52
CA ALA A 285 -2.38 5.12 -11.41
C ALA A 285 -1.95 5.98 -12.61
N PRO A 286 -0.84 5.63 -13.28
CA PRO A 286 -0.44 6.28 -14.52
C PRO A 286 -1.56 6.27 -15.58
N GLY A 287 -1.59 7.32 -16.42
CA GLY A 287 -2.59 7.45 -17.49
C GLY A 287 -3.91 8.10 -17.08
N ARG A 288 -3.91 9.01 -16.09
CA ARG A 288 -5.12 9.72 -15.60
C ARG A 288 -6.22 8.78 -15.07
N ARG A 289 -5.80 7.65 -14.49
CA ARG A 289 -6.68 6.63 -13.90
C ARG A 289 -6.72 6.76 -12.38
N THR A 290 -7.91 6.84 -11.82
CA THR A 290 -8.15 6.74 -10.38
C THR A 290 -8.90 5.45 -10.10
N GLY A 291 -8.44 4.68 -9.13
CA GLY A 291 -9.03 3.41 -8.73
C GLY A 291 -9.57 3.46 -7.31
N ILE A 292 -10.77 2.95 -7.08
CA ILE A 292 -11.27 2.58 -5.75
C ILE A 292 -11.31 1.05 -5.73
N ILE A 293 -10.20 0.46 -5.30
CA ILE A 293 -9.86 -0.95 -5.51
C ILE A 293 -9.87 -1.67 -4.17
N LEU A 294 -10.91 -2.43 -3.90
CA LEU A 294 -11.12 -3.08 -2.59
C LEU A 294 -10.83 -4.58 -2.64
N ARG A 295 -10.86 -5.15 -3.84
CA ARG A 295 -10.66 -6.58 -4.10
C ARG A 295 -10.12 -6.79 -5.52
N ALA A 296 -9.57 -7.96 -5.79
CA ALA A 296 -9.30 -8.37 -7.18
C ALA A 296 -10.59 -8.86 -7.85
N GLY A 297 -10.67 -8.72 -9.17
CA GLY A 297 -11.81 -9.21 -9.96
C GLY A 297 -12.51 -8.10 -10.74
N GLU A 298 -13.81 -8.29 -10.97
CA GLU A 298 -14.62 -7.38 -11.79
C GLU A 298 -14.71 -5.97 -11.21
N ALA A 299 -14.70 -5.00 -12.13
CA ALA A 299 -14.79 -3.59 -11.86
C ALA A 299 -15.52 -2.88 -13.00
N ILE A 300 -16.11 -1.74 -12.68
CA ILE A 300 -16.64 -0.80 -13.66
C ILE A 300 -15.58 0.29 -13.92
N GLU A 301 -15.22 0.52 -15.18
CA GLU A 301 -14.45 1.68 -15.62
C GLU A 301 -15.41 2.72 -16.21
N VAL A 302 -15.43 3.91 -15.63
CA VAL A 302 -16.17 5.07 -16.13
C VAL A 302 -15.17 6.10 -16.66
N THR A 303 -15.19 6.32 -17.97
CA THR A 303 -14.37 7.34 -18.61
C THR A 303 -15.15 8.63 -18.75
N ARG A 304 -14.58 9.73 -18.25
CA ARG A 304 -15.14 11.08 -18.39
C ARG A 304 -14.76 11.68 -19.74
N ARG A 305 -15.55 12.64 -20.21
CA ARG A 305 -15.29 13.43 -21.45
C ARG A 305 -13.95 14.16 -21.44
N ASN A 306 -13.39 14.48 -20.27
CA ASN A 306 -12.05 15.08 -20.12
C ASN A 306 -10.90 14.05 -20.09
N GLY A 307 -11.18 12.79 -20.42
CA GLY A 307 -10.23 11.68 -20.48
C GLY A 307 -9.81 11.11 -19.13
N LYS A 308 -10.32 11.61 -17.99
CA LYS A 308 -10.07 10.99 -16.67
C LYS A 308 -10.90 9.71 -16.56
N ARG A 309 -10.32 8.64 -16.01
CA ARG A 309 -11.00 7.37 -15.81
C ARG A 309 -11.11 7.03 -14.34
N LEU A 310 -12.29 6.57 -13.92
CA LEU A 310 -12.54 6.07 -12.58
C LEU A 310 -12.84 4.58 -12.66
N VAL A 311 -12.05 3.76 -11.96
CA VAL A 311 -12.21 2.31 -11.90
C VAL A 311 -12.64 1.92 -10.51
N VAL A 312 -13.73 1.16 -10.38
CA VAL A 312 -14.26 0.74 -9.08
C VAL A 312 -14.52 -0.75 -9.09
N THR A 313 -13.81 -1.47 -8.24
CA THR A 313 -14.06 -2.90 -8.07
C THR A 313 -15.38 -3.09 -7.36
N VAL A 314 -16.30 -3.85 -7.95
CA VAL A 314 -17.62 -4.09 -7.38
C VAL A 314 -18.15 -5.43 -7.87
N ASP A 315 -18.98 -6.09 -7.08
CA ASP A 315 -19.76 -7.23 -7.57
C ASP A 315 -20.81 -6.72 -8.55
N ASP A 316 -21.17 -7.54 -9.54
CA ASP A 316 -22.23 -7.18 -10.50
C ASP A 316 -21.89 -5.88 -11.26
N ALA A 317 -20.61 -5.76 -11.67
CA ALA A 317 -20.10 -4.62 -12.42
C ALA A 317 -20.78 -4.48 -13.80
N GLU A 318 -21.19 -5.61 -14.39
CA GLU A 318 -21.92 -5.65 -15.65
C GLU A 318 -23.25 -4.91 -15.55
N THR A 319 -24.10 -5.24 -14.57
CA THR A 319 -25.37 -4.53 -14.37
C THR A 319 -25.15 -3.05 -14.09
N ALA A 320 -24.15 -2.70 -13.26
CA ALA A 320 -23.80 -1.30 -13.02
C ALA A 320 -23.43 -0.55 -14.31
N ALA A 321 -22.66 -1.20 -15.19
CA ALA A 321 -22.26 -0.64 -16.47
C ALA A 321 -23.44 -0.50 -17.43
N ARG A 322 -24.32 -1.51 -17.52
CA ARG A 322 -25.57 -1.46 -18.32
C ARG A 322 -26.45 -0.28 -17.90
N VAL A 323 -26.67 -0.13 -16.60
CA VAL A 323 -27.43 0.98 -16.01
C VAL A 323 -26.81 2.31 -16.39
N MET A 324 -25.50 2.47 -16.22
CA MET A 324 -24.80 3.71 -16.57
C MET A 324 -24.89 4.03 -18.05
N GLN A 325 -24.72 3.05 -18.94
CA GLN A 325 -24.86 3.30 -20.37
C GLN A 325 -26.28 3.75 -20.76
N THR A 326 -27.32 3.15 -20.21
CA THR A 326 -28.70 3.60 -20.44
C THR A 326 -28.91 5.04 -19.98
N LEU A 327 -28.33 5.42 -18.84
CA LEU A 327 -28.43 6.79 -18.31
C LEU A 327 -27.68 7.80 -19.20
N VAL A 328 -26.52 7.41 -19.74
CA VAL A 328 -25.76 8.24 -20.69
C VAL A 328 -26.54 8.45 -21.97
N ALA A 329 -27.09 7.39 -22.57
CA ALA A 329 -27.91 7.46 -23.78
C ALA A 329 -29.11 8.39 -23.61
N ARG A 330 -29.80 8.31 -22.47
CA ARG A 330 -30.94 9.19 -22.14
C ARG A 330 -30.56 10.63 -21.86
N SER A 331 -29.34 10.90 -21.41
CA SER A 331 -28.86 12.28 -21.18
C SER A 331 -28.39 12.99 -22.45
N ALA A 332 -28.16 12.22 -23.52
CA ALA A 332 -27.73 12.71 -24.83
C ALA A 332 -28.91 12.96 -25.80
N ALA A 333 -30.08 12.36 -25.52
CA ALA A 333 -31.34 12.59 -26.21
C ALA A 333 -32.04 13.85 -25.68
#